data_AF-A0A3N5KTD2-F1
#
_entry.id   AF-A0A3N5KTD2-F1
#
_cell.length_a   1.000
_cell.length_b   1.000
_cell.length_c   1.000
_cell.angle_alpha   90.00
_cell.angle_beta   90.00
_cell.angle_gamma   90.00
#
_symmetry.space_group_name_H-M   'P 1'
#
loop_
_entity.id
_entity.type
_entity.pdbx_description
1 polymer ?
#
loop_
_entity_poly.entity_id
_entity_poly.type
_entity_poly.pdbx_seq_one_letter_code
_entity_poly.pdbx_strand_id
1 'polypeptide(L)'
;MLASPAQEARDDLPERKPIDDVADTLLDKVGRSLAEGPMGDLLKGAWLGHPLHPMLTDLPIGFWTSAVTLDFLAPRSGKRAAQLLMGLGSLSALPTALAGLTDASSIKDPETRRTAAIHAIGNASALALFTLSWRARRHGHGARGVLWGLLGTGAATGAGYLGGKLAFGEQKS
;
A
#
# COMPACT_ATOMS: atom_id res chain seq x y z
N MET A 1 1.12 -35.49 34.46
CA MET A 1 0.65 -34.14 34.86
C MET A 1 -0.08 -33.60 33.64
N LEU A 2 -1.40 -33.80 33.57
CA LEU A 2 -2.22 -33.36 32.43
C LEU A 2 -2.47 -31.86 32.59
N ALA A 3 -2.23 -31.07 31.54
CA ALA A 3 -2.55 -29.65 31.54
C ALA A 3 -4.05 -29.46 31.77
N SER A 4 -4.44 -28.41 32.51
CA SER A 4 -5.84 -28.09 32.72
C SER A 4 -6.50 -27.74 31.37
N PRO A 5 -7.80 -28.02 31.14
CA PRO A 5 -8.52 -27.58 29.94
C PRO A 5 -8.40 -26.07 29.67
N ALA A 6 -8.17 -25.28 30.72
CA ALA A 6 -7.93 -23.84 30.63
C ALA A 6 -6.51 -23.46 30.14
N GLN A 7 -5.54 -24.37 30.21
CA GLN A 7 -4.20 -24.20 29.63
C GLN A 7 -4.18 -24.61 28.16
N GLU A 8 -4.84 -25.72 27.80
CA GLU A 8 -5.01 -26.11 26.38
C GLU A 8 -5.76 -25.03 25.59
N ALA A 9 -6.82 -24.44 26.16
CA ALA A 9 -7.54 -23.33 25.54
C ALA A 9 -6.75 -22.00 25.47
N ARG A 10 -5.64 -21.86 26.24
CA ARG A 10 -4.74 -20.70 26.17
C ARG A 10 -3.61 -20.90 25.16
N ASP A 11 -3.15 -22.14 24.99
CA ASP A 11 -2.16 -22.51 23.98
C ASP A 11 -2.76 -22.54 22.55
N ASP A 12 -4.08 -22.66 22.43
CA ASP A 12 -4.82 -22.56 21.14
C ASP A 12 -5.14 -21.12 20.71
N LEU A 13 -4.82 -20.11 21.53
CA LEU A 13 -5.00 -18.71 21.13
C LEU A 13 -3.81 -18.29 20.25
N PRO A 14 -4.05 -17.79 19.03
CA PRO A 14 -2.97 -17.38 18.14
C PRO A 14 -2.10 -16.33 18.84
N GLU A 15 -0.79 -16.59 18.87
CA GLU A 15 0.21 -15.71 19.48
C GLU A 15 0.11 -14.30 18.90
N ARG A 16 -0.20 -13.32 19.75
CA ARG A 16 -0.32 -11.91 19.37
C ARG A 16 1.06 -11.33 19.07
N LYS A 17 1.22 -10.73 17.89
CA LYS A 17 2.49 -10.18 17.40
C LYS A 17 2.41 -8.64 17.34
N PRO A 18 3.54 -7.90 17.43
CA PRO A 18 3.52 -6.43 17.46
C PRO A 18 2.85 -5.75 16.25
N ILE A 19 2.88 -6.41 15.09
CA ILE A 19 2.20 -5.94 13.87
C ILE A 19 0.67 -6.01 13.99
N ASP A 20 0.13 -6.78 14.93
CA ASP A 20 -1.31 -6.91 15.12
C ASP A 20 -1.88 -5.61 15.73
N ASP A 21 -1.14 -4.94 16.62
CA ASP A 21 -1.48 -3.59 17.10
C ASP A 21 -1.51 -2.55 15.98
N VAL A 22 -0.59 -2.69 15.02
CA VAL A 22 -0.55 -1.83 13.83
C VAL A 22 -1.72 -2.14 12.92
N ALA A 23 -2.06 -3.42 12.74
CA ALA A 23 -3.22 -3.84 11.96
C ALA A 23 -4.52 -3.28 12.57
N ASP A 24 -4.72 -3.40 13.88
CA ASP A 24 -5.90 -2.86 14.57
C ASP A 24 -5.97 -1.34 14.41
N THR A 25 -4.84 -0.65 14.53
CA THR A 25 -4.81 0.81 14.32
C THR A 25 -5.15 1.20 12.88
N LEU A 26 -4.53 0.55 11.89
CA LEU A 26 -4.73 0.89 10.48
C LEU A 26 -6.12 0.49 9.98
N LEU A 27 -6.59 -0.72 10.29
CA LEU A 27 -7.85 -1.23 9.75
C LEU A 27 -9.04 -0.72 10.57
N ASP A 28 -8.95 -0.72 11.90
CA ASP A 28 -10.11 -0.43 12.74
C ASP A 28 -10.25 1.04 13.07
N LYS A 29 -9.16 1.75 13.35
CA LYS A 29 -9.25 3.19 13.65
C LYS A 29 -9.27 4.02 12.38
N VAL A 30 -8.31 3.79 11.47
CA VAL A 30 -8.21 4.60 10.25
C VAL A 30 -9.19 4.11 9.18
N GLY A 31 -9.12 2.82 8.84
CA GLY A 31 -9.94 2.21 7.79
C GLY A 31 -11.44 2.35 8.05
N ARG A 32 -11.94 1.95 9.24
CA ARG A 32 -13.37 2.09 9.55
C ARG A 32 -13.81 3.55 9.62
N SER A 33 -12.98 4.45 10.17
CA SER A 33 -13.32 5.89 10.17
C SER A 33 -13.47 6.46 8.76
N LEU A 34 -12.66 6.01 7.80
CA LEU A 34 -12.83 6.37 6.38
C LEU A 34 -14.11 5.74 5.80
N ALA A 35 -14.37 4.47 6.13
CA ALA A 35 -15.51 3.72 5.62
C ALA A 35 -16.88 4.21 6.12
N GLU A 36 -16.93 4.75 7.35
CA GLU A 36 -18.12 5.30 8.00
C GLU A 36 -18.24 6.82 7.81
N GLY A 37 -17.18 7.46 7.33
CA GLY A 37 -17.14 8.90 7.08
C GLY A 37 -17.89 9.33 5.80
N PRO A 38 -17.97 10.65 5.53
CA PRO A 38 -18.73 11.21 4.41
C PRO A 38 -18.32 10.71 3.02
N MET A 39 -17.07 10.25 2.88
CA MET A 39 -16.52 9.73 1.62
C MET A 39 -16.50 8.19 1.56
N GLY A 40 -17.06 7.51 2.55
CA GLY A 40 -16.97 6.05 2.66
C GLY A 40 -17.52 5.31 1.44
N ASP A 41 -18.71 5.68 0.97
CA ASP A 41 -19.34 5.03 -0.19
C ASP A 41 -18.60 5.31 -1.50
N LEU A 42 -18.01 6.51 -1.61
CA LEU A 42 -17.12 6.87 -2.72
C LEU A 42 -15.87 6.00 -2.71
N LEU A 43 -15.21 5.88 -1.54
CA LEU A 43 -13.95 5.15 -1.35
C LEU A 43 -14.11 3.63 -1.48
N LYS A 44 -15.27 3.08 -1.11
CA LYS A 44 -15.62 1.67 -1.37
C LYS A 44 -15.86 1.39 -2.86
N GLY A 45 -16.15 2.42 -3.67
CA GLY A 45 -16.50 2.24 -5.08
C GLY A 45 -17.93 1.75 -5.31
N ALA A 46 -18.86 1.97 -4.36
CA ALA A 46 -20.24 1.49 -4.48
C ALA A 46 -20.95 2.00 -5.75
N TRP A 47 -20.64 3.22 -6.16
CA TRP A 47 -21.14 3.86 -7.40
C TRP A 47 -20.59 3.23 -8.68
N LEU A 48 -19.46 2.53 -8.60
CA LEU A 48 -18.74 1.94 -9.73
C LEU A 48 -19.09 0.46 -9.93
N GLY A 49 -19.71 -0.16 -8.93
CA GLY A 49 -19.99 -1.60 -8.88
C GLY A 49 -18.75 -2.47 -8.62
N HIS A 50 -17.58 -1.85 -8.45
CA HIS A 50 -16.30 -2.52 -8.22
C HIS A 50 -15.47 -1.77 -7.17
N PRO A 51 -14.57 -2.47 -6.43
CA PRO A 51 -13.69 -1.83 -5.47
C PRO A 51 -12.85 -0.72 -6.11
N LEU A 52 -12.81 0.45 -5.49
CA LEU A 52 -12.11 1.60 -6.06
C LEU A 52 -10.59 1.45 -5.97
N HIS A 53 -10.08 0.78 -4.92
CA HIS A 53 -8.64 0.66 -4.69
C HIS A 53 -7.89 0.01 -5.87
N PRO A 54 -8.23 -1.21 -6.33
CA PRO A 54 -7.54 -1.83 -7.46
C PRO A 54 -7.56 -0.97 -8.71
N MET A 55 -8.68 -0.31 -9.01
CA MET A 55 -8.79 0.58 -10.17
C MET A 55 -7.88 1.81 -10.07
N LEU A 56 -7.76 2.38 -8.87
CA LEU A 56 -6.87 3.51 -8.66
C LEU A 56 -5.39 3.14 -8.72
N THR A 57 -5.00 1.89 -8.42
CA THR A 57 -3.59 1.47 -8.41
C THR A 57 -2.89 1.58 -9.77
N ASP A 58 -3.64 1.52 -10.87
CA ASP A 58 -3.07 1.65 -12.22
C ASP A 58 -2.39 3.00 -12.44
N LEU A 59 -2.92 4.07 -11.84
CA LEU A 59 -2.37 5.43 -11.96
C LEU A 59 -0.96 5.55 -11.33
N PRO A 60 -0.77 5.32 -10.02
CA PRO A 60 0.56 5.42 -9.42
C PRO A 60 1.54 4.41 -10.02
N ILE A 61 1.11 3.18 -10.32
CA ILE A 61 1.96 2.17 -10.97
C ILE A 61 2.42 2.66 -12.35
N GLY A 62 1.50 3.13 -13.19
CA GLY A 62 1.80 3.64 -14.52
C GLY A 62 2.74 4.84 -14.48
N PHE A 63 2.49 5.80 -13.59
CA PHE A 63 3.32 6.99 -13.44
C PHE A 63 4.73 6.67 -12.94
N TRP A 64 4.86 5.88 -11.88
CA TRP A 64 6.18 5.56 -11.31
C TRP A 64 7.00 4.65 -12.22
N THR A 65 6.39 3.62 -12.81
CA THR A 65 7.09 2.76 -13.78
C THR A 65 7.56 3.57 -14.97
N SER A 66 6.71 4.44 -15.54
CA SER A 66 7.11 5.31 -16.65
C SER A 66 8.26 6.26 -16.28
N ALA A 67 8.25 6.80 -15.06
CA ALA A 67 9.33 7.67 -14.58
C ALA A 67 10.67 6.92 -14.47
N VAL A 68 10.65 5.69 -13.93
CA VAL A 68 11.83 4.83 -13.85
C VAL A 68 12.31 4.43 -15.23
N THR A 69 11.40 4.07 -16.15
CA THR A 69 11.76 3.79 -17.55
C THR A 69 12.47 4.97 -18.21
N LEU A 70 12.00 6.19 -18.00
CA LEU A 70 12.64 7.40 -18.52
C LEU A 70 14.03 7.65 -17.91
N ASP A 71 14.27 7.27 -16.65
CA ASP A 71 15.59 7.36 -16.04
C ASP A 71 16.64 6.51 -16.79
N PHE A 72 16.22 5.39 -17.38
CA PHE A 72 17.11 4.50 -18.13
C PHE A 72 17.16 4.83 -19.63
N LEU A 73 16.01 5.06 -20.26
CA LEU A 73 15.91 5.22 -21.71
C LEU A 73 16.17 6.66 -22.18
N ALA A 74 15.89 7.65 -21.32
CA ALA A 74 16.01 9.07 -21.65
C ALA A 74 16.60 9.89 -20.49
N PRO A 75 17.77 9.51 -19.92
CA PRO A 75 18.31 10.11 -18.69
C PRO A 75 18.55 11.63 -18.76
N ARG A 76 18.73 12.17 -19.98
CA ARG A 76 18.89 13.62 -20.21
C ARG A 76 17.58 14.28 -20.65
N SER A 77 17.02 13.85 -21.78
CA SER A 77 15.82 14.45 -22.38
C SER A 77 14.53 14.19 -21.57
N GLY A 78 14.44 13.05 -20.89
CA GLY A 78 13.27 12.64 -20.10
C GLY A 78 13.24 13.14 -18.66
N LYS A 79 14.29 13.83 -18.17
CA LYS A 79 14.44 14.21 -16.75
C LYS A 79 13.23 14.96 -16.19
N ARG A 80 12.67 15.90 -16.96
CA ARG A 80 11.51 16.70 -16.52
C ARG A 80 10.22 15.89 -16.52
N ALA A 81 10.02 15.01 -17.49
CA ALA A 81 8.88 14.10 -17.54
C ALA A 81 8.93 13.10 -16.38
N ALA A 82 10.08 12.44 -16.16
CA ALA A 82 10.28 11.54 -15.02
C ALA A 82 9.99 12.23 -13.68
N GLN A 83 10.46 13.47 -13.52
CA GLN A 83 10.15 14.27 -12.34
C GLN A 83 8.65 14.55 -12.18
N LEU A 84 7.94 14.95 -13.23
CA LEU A 84 6.50 15.20 -13.15
C LEU A 84 5.73 13.91 -12.81
N LEU A 85 6.08 12.80 -13.46
CA LEU A 85 5.49 11.50 -13.24
C LEU A 85 5.69 10.99 -11.81
N MET A 86 6.89 11.18 -11.22
CA MET A 86 7.10 10.86 -9.79
C MET A 86 6.11 11.63 -8.88
N GLY A 87 5.88 12.91 -9.18
CA GLY A 87 4.94 13.74 -8.42
C GLY A 87 3.47 13.36 -8.65
N LEU A 88 3.08 13.08 -9.89
CA LEU A 88 1.71 12.64 -10.24
C LEU A 88 1.41 11.28 -9.62
N GLY A 89 2.36 10.35 -9.65
CA GLY A 89 2.26 9.07 -8.95
C GLY A 89 2.04 9.27 -7.45
N SER A 90 2.87 10.09 -6.79
CA SER A 90 2.69 10.42 -5.37
C SER A 90 1.33 11.05 -5.05
N LEU A 91 0.83 11.93 -5.91
CA LEU A 91 -0.48 12.55 -5.72
C LEU A 91 -1.63 11.55 -5.88
N SER A 92 -1.58 10.72 -6.93
CA SER A 92 -2.58 9.69 -7.20
C SER A 92 -2.59 8.55 -6.16
N ALA A 93 -1.45 8.30 -5.51
CA ALA A 93 -1.34 7.31 -4.45
C ALA A 93 -2.14 7.66 -3.19
N LEU A 94 -2.43 8.94 -2.95
CA LEU A 94 -3.19 9.38 -1.78
C LEU A 94 -4.64 8.83 -1.77
N PRO A 95 -5.49 9.12 -2.77
CA PRO A 95 -6.82 8.51 -2.82
C PRO A 95 -6.77 6.99 -2.97
N THR A 96 -5.75 6.46 -3.64
CA THR A 96 -5.53 5.00 -3.75
C THR A 96 -5.34 4.35 -2.37
N ALA A 97 -4.52 4.95 -1.50
CA ALA A 97 -4.28 4.45 -0.15
C ALA A 97 -5.51 4.57 0.75
N LEU A 98 -6.27 5.67 0.63
CA LEU A 98 -7.53 5.84 1.37
C LEU A 98 -8.57 4.79 0.99
N ALA A 99 -8.73 4.53 -0.31
CA ALA A 99 -9.60 3.45 -0.80
C ALA A 99 -9.13 2.09 -0.26
N GLY A 100 -7.82 1.81 -0.32
CA GLY A 100 -7.27 0.53 0.17
C GLY A 100 -7.46 0.30 1.66
N LEU A 101 -7.28 1.35 2.49
CA LEU A 101 -7.56 1.28 3.93
C LEU A 101 -9.05 1.11 4.22
N THR A 102 -9.92 1.73 3.41
CA THR A 102 -11.38 1.56 3.49
C THR A 102 -11.76 0.11 3.21
N ASP A 103 -11.25 -0.47 2.13
CA ASP A 103 -11.51 -1.87 1.75
C ASP A 103 -10.99 -2.84 2.82
N ALA A 104 -9.75 -2.62 3.30
CA ALA A 104 -9.12 -3.46 4.31
C ALA A 104 -9.84 -3.46 5.67
N SER A 105 -10.63 -2.43 5.98
CA SER A 105 -11.36 -2.33 7.24
C SER A 105 -12.40 -3.45 7.45
N SER A 106 -12.82 -4.09 6.35
CA SER A 106 -13.80 -5.19 6.36
C SER A 106 -13.17 -6.57 6.61
N ILE A 107 -11.84 -6.69 6.59
CA ILE A 107 -11.13 -7.96 6.78
C ILE A 107 -11.27 -8.44 8.22
N LYS A 108 -11.74 -9.68 8.38
CA LYS A 108 -11.97 -10.33 9.68
C LYS A 108 -10.89 -11.33 10.07
N ASP A 109 -10.34 -12.05 9.10
CA ASP A 109 -9.32 -13.07 9.34
C ASP A 109 -8.01 -12.44 9.88
N PRO A 110 -7.49 -12.87 11.05
CA PRO A 110 -6.30 -12.26 11.66
C PRO A 110 -5.04 -12.33 10.77
N GLU A 111 -4.80 -13.42 10.06
CA GLU A 111 -3.61 -13.57 9.21
C GLU A 111 -3.69 -12.63 7.99
N THR A 112 -4.88 -12.52 7.40
CA THR A 112 -5.17 -11.62 6.29
C THR A 112 -5.06 -10.16 6.73
N ARG A 113 -5.56 -9.79 7.93
CA ARG A 113 -5.39 -8.45 8.51
C ARG A 113 -3.93 -8.08 8.69
N ARG A 114 -3.12 -9.04 9.15
CA ARG A 114 -1.68 -8.87 9.32
C ARG A 114 -0.99 -8.62 7.98
N THR A 115 -1.34 -9.41 6.96
CA THR A 115 -0.83 -9.23 5.60
C THR A 115 -1.25 -7.87 5.02
N ALA A 116 -2.50 -7.44 5.26
CA ALA A 116 -3.00 -6.13 4.87
C ALA A 116 -2.24 -4.98 5.54
N ALA A 117 -1.91 -5.10 6.83
CA ALA A 117 -1.10 -4.12 7.54
C ALA A 117 0.32 -4.02 6.96
N ILE A 118 0.99 -5.15 6.72
CA ILE A 118 2.34 -5.17 6.13
C ILE A 118 2.30 -4.59 4.71
N HIS A 119 1.29 -4.93 3.92
CA HIS A 119 1.06 -4.35 2.59
C HIS A 119 0.89 -2.83 2.65
N ALA A 120 0.06 -2.32 3.57
CA ALA A 120 -0.17 -0.89 3.74
C ALA A 120 1.11 -0.14 4.16
N ILE A 121 1.88 -0.69 5.10
CA ILE A 121 3.17 -0.12 5.54
C ILE A 121 4.18 -0.12 4.39
N GLY A 122 4.24 -1.19 3.61
CA GLY A 122 5.11 -1.30 2.44
C GLY A 122 4.80 -0.23 1.39
N ASN A 123 3.51 -0.02 1.08
CA ASN A 123 3.08 1.03 0.15
C ASN A 123 3.28 2.43 0.71
N ALA A 124 3.07 2.67 2.01
CA ALA A 124 3.37 3.95 2.64
C ALA A 124 4.87 4.28 2.56
N SER A 125 5.73 3.27 2.75
CA SER A 125 7.18 3.39 2.60
C SER A 125 7.57 3.70 1.14
N ALA A 126 6.95 3.00 0.18
CA ALA A 126 7.15 3.27 -1.25
C ALA A 126 6.74 4.70 -1.61
N LEU A 127 5.56 5.16 -1.17
CA LEU A 127 5.07 6.52 -1.38
C LEU A 127 6.02 7.56 -0.79
N ALA A 128 6.56 7.33 0.41
CA ALA A 128 7.54 8.22 1.01
C ALA A 128 8.82 8.30 0.14
N LEU A 129 9.34 7.17 -0.33
CA LEU A 129 10.51 7.10 -1.20
C LEU A 129 10.27 7.78 -2.56
N PHE A 130 9.12 7.58 -3.19
CA PHE A 130 8.77 8.27 -4.43
C PHE A 130 8.60 9.79 -4.23
N THR A 131 8.06 10.21 -3.08
CA THR A 131 7.95 11.63 -2.73
C THR A 131 9.34 12.25 -2.50
N LEU A 132 10.25 11.52 -1.84
CA LEU A 132 11.66 11.91 -1.72
C LEU A 132 12.36 11.96 -3.08
N SER A 133 12.05 11.03 -3.99
CA SER A 133 12.53 11.06 -5.38
C SER A 133 12.09 12.33 -6.09
N TRP A 134 10.80 12.63 -6.07
CA TRP A 134 10.23 13.85 -6.65
C TRP A 134 10.88 15.12 -6.07
N ARG A 135 11.00 15.21 -4.75
CA ARG A 135 11.61 16.35 -4.06
C ARG A 135 13.08 16.52 -4.44
N ALA A 136 13.86 15.44 -4.44
CA ALA A 136 15.27 15.50 -4.85
C ALA A 136 15.42 16.00 -6.29
N ARG A 137 14.59 15.51 -7.22
CA ARG A 137 14.56 15.97 -8.62
C ARG A 137 14.18 17.43 -8.75
N ARG A 138 13.16 17.89 -8.00
CA ARG A 138 12.73 19.31 -7.95
C ARG A 138 13.86 20.25 -7.51
N HIS A 139 14.73 19.81 -6.60
CA HIS A 139 15.88 20.57 -6.13
C HIS A 139 17.17 20.33 -6.93
N GLY A 140 17.08 19.75 -8.13
CA GLY A 140 18.24 19.54 -9.01
C GLY A 140 19.11 18.32 -8.69
N HIS A 141 18.81 17.58 -7.62
CA HIS A 141 19.55 16.39 -7.18
C HIS A 141 19.12 15.12 -7.95
N GLY A 142 19.35 15.11 -9.26
CA GLY A 142 18.87 14.06 -10.18
C GLY A 142 19.25 12.65 -9.76
N ALA A 143 20.55 12.39 -9.51
CA ALA A 143 21.03 11.05 -9.14
C ALA A 143 20.42 10.52 -7.83
N ARG A 144 20.31 11.37 -6.79
CA ARG A 144 19.59 11.01 -5.55
C ARG A 144 18.12 10.74 -5.81
N GLY A 145 17.51 11.52 -6.70
CA GLY A 145 16.14 11.29 -7.17
C GLY A 145 15.96 9.90 -7.80
N VAL A 146 16.86 9.49 -8.69
CA VAL A 146 16.85 8.14 -9.29
C VAL A 146 16.99 7.07 -8.21
N LEU A 147 17.96 7.21 -7.31
CA LEU A 147 18.16 6.26 -6.21
C LEU A 147 16.90 6.07 -5.36
N TRP A 148 16.27 7.16 -4.91
CA TRP A 148 15.02 7.08 -4.16
C TRP A 148 13.88 6.44 -4.96
N GLY A 149 13.81 6.71 -6.27
CA GLY A 149 12.82 6.08 -7.15
C GLY A 149 13.01 4.57 -7.27
N LEU A 150 14.25 4.10 -7.38
CA LEU A 150 14.57 2.67 -7.44
C LEU A 150 14.27 1.97 -6.10
N LEU A 151 14.64 2.58 -4.97
CA LEU A 151 14.28 2.05 -3.65
C LEU A 151 12.76 1.99 -3.45
N GLY A 152 12.04 3.04 -3.86
CA GLY A 152 10.57 3.07 -3.86
C GLY A 152 9.97 1.96 -4.72
N THR A 153 10.55 1.70 -5.89
CA THR A 153 10.14 0.61 -6.79
C THR A 153 10.33 -0.77 -6.15
N GLY A 154 11.43 -0.98 -5.45
CA GLY A 154 11.67 -2.21 -4.69
C GLY A 154 10.62 -2.42 -3.59
N ALA A 155 10.35 -1.37 -2.79
CA ALA A 155 9.33 -1.41 -1.74
C ALA A 155 7.92 -1.66 -2.32
N ALA A 156 7.55 -0.97 -3.41
CA ALA A 156 6.27 -1.12 -4.09
C ALA A 156 6.09 -2.52 -4.66
N THR A 157 7.13 -3.11 -5.26
CA THR A 157 7.09 -4.48 -5.78
C THR A 157 6.83 -5.49 -4.65
N GLY A 158 7.55 -5.36 -3.54
CA GLY A 158 7.36 -6.23 -2.37
C GLY A 158 5.95 -6.10 -1.76
N ALA A 159 5.46 -4.86 -1.63
CA ALA A 159 4.10 -4.61 -1.17
C ALA A 159 3.05 -5.16 -2.16
N GLY A 160 3.24 -4.96 -3.46
CA GLY A 160 2.36 -5.44 -4.52
C GLY A 160 2.21 -6.96 -4.53
N TYR A 161 3.28 -7.71 -4.26
CA TYR A 161 3.22 -9.16 -4.07
C TYR A 161 2.25 -9.56 -2.93
N LEU A 162 2.30 -8.86 -1.80
CA LEU A 162 1.35 -9.08 -0.69
C LEU A 162 -0.08 -8.66 -1.09
N GLY A 163 -0.23 -7.61 -1.88
CA GLY A 163 -1.52 -7.18 -2.42
C GLY A 163 -2.17 -8.25 -3.30
N GLY A 164 -1.38 -8.88 -4.16
CA GLY A 164 -1.81 -10.03 -4.96
C GLY A 164 -2.25 -11.21 -4.08
N LYS A 165 -1.53 -11.50 -2.99
CA LYS A 165 -1.97 -12.51 -2.02
C LYS A 165 -3.30 -12.16 -1.37
N LEU A 166 -3.53 -10.90 -1.01
CA LEU A 166 -4.81 -10.47 -0.44
C LEU A 166 -5.96 -10.61 -1.45
N ALA A 167 -5.72 -10.32 -2.73
CA ALA A 167 -6.74 -10.39 -3.77
C ALA A 167 -7.08 -11.83 -4.21
N PHE A 168 -6.10 -12.74 -4.21
CA PHE A 168 -6.24 -14.08 -4.80
C PHE A 168 -6.00 -15.25 -3.81
N GLY A 169 -5.52 -14.97 -2.60
CA GLY A 169 -5.15 -15.98 -1.61
C GLY A 169 -6.31 -16.80 -1.05
N GLU A 170 -7.53 -16.26 -1.07
CA GLU A 170 -8.74 -16.97 -0.63
C GLU A 170 -9.26 -18.01 -1.65
N GLN A 171 -8.72 -18.06 -2.89
CA GLN A 171 -9.24 -18.93 -3.96
C GLN A 171 -8.59 -20.32 -4.05
N LYS A 172 -7.61 -20.64 -3.21
CA LYS A 172 -7.02 -21.99 -3.14
C LYS A 172 -7.54 -22.72 -1.89
N SER A 173 -8.76 -23.24 -1.99
CA SER A 173 -9.30 -24.30 -1.14
C SER A 173 -8.97 -25.68 -1.72
#